data_AF-A0A7C7HH96-F1
#
_entry.id   AF-A0A7C7HH96-F1
#
_cell.length_a   1.000
_cell.length_b   1.000
_cell.length_c   1.000
_cell.angle_alpha   90.00
_cell.angle_beta   90.00
_cell.angle_gamma   90.00
#
_symmetry.space_group_name_H-M   'P 1'
#
loop_
_entity.id
_entity.type
_entity.pdbx_description
1 polymer ?
#
loop_
_entity_poly.entity_id
_entity_poly.type
_entity_poly.pdbx_seq_one_letter_code
_entity_poly.pdbx_strand_id
1 'polypeptide(L)'
;MPSIDINFFRNRQNLMQSQSPIRHQVVIGVGIDLVEIKRIKKAIRRWGERFEKRVFTVQEIDYCGKEEVGFQRFAARFAAKEATLKALGTGLVGDMRWHDVEVISNPSGQPHLQLSGSVANCANQMGASQMLLSLSHTENYAIANVILLGTTN
;
A
#
# COMPACT_ATOMS: atom_id res chain seq x y z
N MET A 1 -15.96 54.30 35.57
CA MET A 1 -15.75 52.83 35.57
C MET A 1 -15.93 52.34 34.15
N PRO A 2 -14.95 51.64 33.53
CA PRO A 2 -15.12 51.13 32.18
C PRO A 2 -16.06 49.91 32.21
N SER A 3 -17.03 49.91 31.31
CA SER A 3 -18.03 48.86 31.10
C SER A 3 -17.37 47.58 30.58
N ILE A 4 -17.67 46.45 31.21
CA ILE A 4 -17.27 45.12 30.76
C ILE A 4 -18.05 44.81 29.47
N ASP A 5 -17.35 44.65 28.35
CA ASP A 5 -17.95 44.25 27.08
C ASP A 5 -18.32 42.76 27.12
N ILE A 6 -19.61 42.49 27.34
CA ILE A 6 -20.18 41.13 27.40
C ILE A 6 -20.00 40.38 26.07
N ASN A 7 -19.81 41.09 24.95
CA ASN A 7 -19.55 40.47 23.65
C ASN A 7 -18.16 39.82 23.57
N PHE A 8 -17.19 40.30 24.37
CA PHE A 8 -15.85 39.70 24.47
C PHE A 8 -15.90 38.26 25.02
N PHE A 9 -16.78 38.00 25.99
CA PHE A 9 -16.98 36.66 26.57
C PHE A 9 -17.77 35.73 25.65
N ARG A 10 -18.78 36.26 24.94
CA ARG A 10 -19.57 35.49 23.97
C ARG A 10 -18.76 35.03 22.76
N ASN A 11 -17.83 35.87 22.28
CA ASN A 11 -16.96 35.51 21.15
C ASN A 11 -15.93 34.43 21.49
N ARG A 12 -15.46 34.32 22.74
CA ARG A 12 -14.58 33.21 23.16
C ARG A 12 -15.30 31.86 23.23
N GLN A 13 -16.58 31.83 23.60
CA GLN A 13 -17.36 30.59 23.62
C GLN A 13 -17.60 30.03 22.21
N ASN A 14 -17.76 30.89 21.20
CA ASN A 14 -17.88 30.46 19.81
C ASN A 14 -16.53 30.04 19.18
N LEU A 15 -15.40 30.64 19.60
CA LEU A 15 -14.07 30.20 19.14
C LEU A 15 -13.62 28.84 19.71
N MET A 16 -14.21 28.37 20.81
CA MET A 16 -13.89 27.05 21.39
C MET A 16 -14.71 25.89 20.79
N GLN A 17 -15.63 26.16 19.87
CA GLN A 17 -16.47 25.12 19.22
C GLN A 17 -16.01 24.75 17.80
N SER A 18 -14.83 25.20 17.35
CA SER A 18 -14.28 24.83 16.03
C SER A 18 -13.23 23.72 16.10
N GLN A 19 -13.31 22.81 17.07
CA GLN A 19 -12.49 21.61 17.03
C GLN A 19 -13.08 20.68 15.98
N SER A 20 -12.47 20.66 14.79
CA SER A 20 -12.71 19.60 13.80
C SER A 20 -12.65 18.25 14.52
N PRO A 21 -13.62 17.34 14.30
CA PRO A 21 -13.63 16.06 14.99
C PRO A 21 -12.31 15.32 14.77
N ILE A 22 -11.70 14.85 15.86
CA ILE A 22 -10.49 14.04 15.80
C ILE A 22 -10.85 12.73 15.08
N ARG A 23 -10.43 12.64 13.81
CA ARG A 23 -10.56 11.42 13.01
C ARG A 23 -9.58 10.38 13.55
N HIS A 24 -10.09 9.31 14.13
CA HIS A 24 -9.26 8.19 14.56
C HIS A 24 -8.98 7.29 13.35
N GLN A 25 -7.70 7.01 13.11
CA GLN A 25 -7.31 5.97 12.17
C GLN A 25 -7.34 4.62 12.88
N VAL A 26 -7.96 3.64 12.24
CA VAL A 26 -8.03 2.26 12.74
C VAL A 26 -7.48 1.30 11.69
N VAL A 27 -6.86 0.20 12.14
CA VAL A 27 -6.42 -0.87 11.24
C VAL A 27 -7.65 -1.66 10.80
N ILE A 28 -7.91 -1.71 9.50
CA ILE A 28 -9.04 -2.43 8.90
C ILE A 28 -8.61 -3.67 8.11
N GLY A 29 -7.30 -3.83 7.86
CA GLY A 29 -6.75 -4.97 7.13
C GLY A 29 -5.26 -5.09 7.33
N VAL A 30 -4.76 -6.33 7.36
CA VAL A 30 -3.34 -6.65 7.46
C VAL A 30 -2.99 -7.81 6.53
N GLY A 31 -1.85 -7.71 5.87
CA GLY A 31 -1.36 -8.77 5.01
C GLY A 31 0.15 -8.83 5.00
N ILE A 32 0.67 -10.06 5.01
CA ILE A 32 2.10 -10.35 4.99
C ILE A 32 2.37 -11.48 4.00
N ASP A 33 3.47 -11.36 3.26
CA ASP A 33 3.91 -12.42 2.37
C ASP A 33 5.44 -12.54 2.34
N LEU A 34 5.92 -13.78 2.28
CA LEU A 34 7.33 -14.15 2.22
C LEU A 34 7.58 -14.97 0.95
N VAL A 35 8.49 -14.49 0.12
CA VAL A 35 8.77 -15.06 -1.21
C VAL A 35 10.23 -15.50 -1.29
N GLU A 36 10.43 -16.74 -1.72
CA GLU A 36 11.76 -17.21 -2.13
C GLU A 36 12.21 -16.53 -3.43
N ILE A 37 13.34 -15.82 -3.37
CA ILE A 37 13.94 -15.17 -4.55
C ILE A 37 14.27 -16.20 -5.63
N LYS A 38 14.73 -17.40 -5.22
CA LYS A 38 15.00 -18.52 -6.13
C LYS A 38 13.77 -18.94 -6.94
N ARG A 39 12.56 -18.90 -6.35
CA ARG A 39 11.31 -19.26 -7.02
C ARG A 39 10.97 -18.24 -8.11
N ILE A 40 11.10 -16.95 -7.82
CA ILE A 40 10.88 -15.86 -8.78
C ILE A 40 11.91 -15.91 -9.91
N LYS A 41 13.19 -16.06 -9.56
CA LYS A 41 14.28 -16.25 -10.52
C LYS A 41 14.03 -17.42 -11.46
N LYS A 42 13.59 -18.58 -10.91
CA LYS A 42 13.24 -19.76 -11.71
C LYS A 42 12.05 -19.49 -12.64
N ALA A 43 11.02 -18.78 -12.18
CA ALA A 43 9.87 -18.42 -12.98
C ALA A 43 10.23 -17.49 -14.15
N ILE A 44 11.00 -16.43 -13.88
CA ILE A 44 11.48 -15.49 -14.90
C ILE A 44 12.39 -16.19 -15.89
N ARG A 45 13.36 -16.99 -15.45
CA ARG A 45 14.24 -17.72 -16.37
C ARG A 45 13.51 -18.74 -17.24
N ARG A 46 12.44 -19.36 -16.72
CA ARG A 46 11.65 -20.36 -17.46
C ARG A 46 10.68 -19.74 -18.47
N TRP A 47 10.05 -18.62 -18.13
CA TRP A 47 8.92 -18.06 -18.89
C TRP A 47 9.19 -16.67 -19.47
N GLY A 48 10.31 -16.05 -19.09
CA GLY A 48 10.76 -14.74 -19.55
C GLY A 48 9.70 -13.65 -19.38
N GLU A 49 9.59 -12.82 -20.41
CA GLU A 49 8.66 -11.68 -20.46
C GLU A 49 7.21 -12.09 -20.24
N ARG A 50 6.81 -13.33 -20.56
CA ARG A 50 5.43 -13.78 -20.35
C ARG A 50 5.06 -13.81 -18.86
N PHE A 51 6.00 -14.21 -18.00
CA PHE A 51 5.78 -14.16 -16.56
C PHE A 51 5.84 -12.73 -16.05
N GLU A 52 6.84 -11.96 -16.49
CA GLU A 52 7.02 -10.58 -16.06
C GLU A 52 5.78 -9.73 -16.39
N LYS A 53 5.36 -9.71 -17.66
CA LYS A 53 4.19 -8.96 -18.15
C LYS A 53 2.84 -9.50 -17.64
N ARG A 54 2.83 -10.64 -16.96
CA ARG A 54 1.62 -11.16 -16.30
C ARG A 54 1.48 -10.61 -14.88
N VAL A 55 2.59 -10.33 -14.22
CA VAL A 55 2.63 -10.06 -12.77
C VAL A 55 2.98 -8.60 -12.47
N PHE A 56 3.87 -8.01 -13.25
CA PHE A 56 4.45 -6.70 -12.98
C PHE A 56 4.01 -5.68 -14.01
N THR A 57 3.77 -4.44 -13.55
CA THR A 57 3.56 -3.31 -14.46
C THR A 57 4.82 -3.03 -15.26
N VAL A 58 4.69 -2.26 -16.35
CA VAL A 58 5.84 -1.85 -17.16
C VAL A 58 6.84 -1.07 -16.30
N GLN A 59 6.35 -0.17 -15.46
CA GLN A 59 7.17 0.64 -14.56
C GLN A 59 7.90 -0.23 -13.51
N GLU A 60 7.27 -1.27 -13.00
CA GLU A 60 7.91 -2.22 -12.09
C GLU A 60 9.01 -3.05 -12.77
N ILE A 61 8.76 -3.50 -14.01
CA ILE A 61 9.76 -4.23 -14.81
C ILE A 61 10.97 -3.34 -15.06
N ASP A 62 10.74 -2.10 -15.47
CA ASP A 62 11.79 -1.11 -15.72
C ASP A 62 12.61 -0.82 -14.45
N TYR A 63 11.95 -0.65 -13.30
CA TYR A 63 12.63 -0.46 -12.02
C TYR A 63 13.47 -1.67 -11.60
N CYS A 64 12.94 -2.89 -11.79
CA CYS A 64 13.63 -4.10 -11.36
C CYS A 64 14.90 -4.32 -12.18
N GLY A 65 14.87 -3.98 -13.46
CA GLY A 65 15.98 -4.19 -14.39
C GLY A 65 16.26 -5.68 -14.63
N LYS A 66 17.23 -5.95 -15.50
CA LYS A 66 17.56 -7.32 -15.97
C LYS A 66 18.78 -7.94 -15.27
N GLU A 67 19.36 -7.25 -14.29
CA GLU A 67 20.53 -7.72 -13.56
C GLU A 67 20.17 -8.78 -12.51
N GLU A 68 21.16 -9.53 -12.01
CA GLU A 68 20.93 -10.55 -10.97
C GLU A 68 20.32 -9.97 -9.68
N VAL A 69 20.67 -8.73 -9.32
CA VAL A 69 20.04 -8.00 -8.20
C VAL A 69 18.56 -7.70 -8.46
N GLY A 70 18.15 -7.64 -9.73
CA GLY A 70 16.75 -7.42 -10.14
C GLY A 70 15.80 -8.50 -9.63
N PHE A 71 16.27 -9.74 -9.42
CA PHE A 71 15.42 -10.81 -8.88
C PHE A 71 14.94 -10.53 -7.44
N GLN A 72 15.76 -9.85 -6.63
CA GLN A 72 15.36 -9.44 -5.27
C GLN A 72 14.24 -8.39 -5.34
N ARG A 73 14.36 -7.46 -6.28
CA ARG A 73 13.36 -6.39 -6.53
C ARG A 73 12.05 -6.96 -7.06
N PHE A 74 12.08 -7.93 -7.96
CA PHE A 74 10.90 -8.65 -8.43
C PHE A 74 10.23 -9.44 -7.31
N ALA A 75 11.02 -10.14 -6.48
CA ALA A 75 10.48 -10.90 -5.36
C ALA A 75 9.81 -10.01 -4.31
N ALA A 76 10.41 -8.85 -3.98
CA ALA A 76 9.80 -7.88 -3.06
C ALA A 76 8.46 -7.33 -3.58
N ARG A 77 8.36 -7.06 -4.89
CA ARG A 77 7.11 -6.64 -5.53
C ARG A 77 6.06 -7.73 -5.56
N PHE A 78 6.47 -8.97 -5.85
CA PHE A 78 5.57 -10.11 -5.79
C PHE A 78 4.98 -10.25 -4.38
N ALA A 79 5.84 -10.20 -3.35
CA ALA A 79 5.42 -10.25 -1.96
C ALA A 79 4.47 -9.09 -1.62
N ALA A 80 4.74 -7.87 -2.09
CA ALA A 80 3.89 -6.71 -1.85
C ALA A 80 2.48 -6.86 -2.45
N LYS A 81 2.39 -7.44 -3.66
CA LYS A 81 1.12 -7.69 -4.32
C LYS A 81 0.30 -8.74 -3.57
N GLU A 82 0.93 -9.86 -3.19
CA GLU A 82 0.29 -10.89 -2.36
C GLU A 82 -0.14 -10.35 -1.00
N ALA A 83 0.73 -9.60 -0.31
CA ALA A 83 0.43 -8.98 0.98
C ALA A 83 -0.75 -8.02 0.88
N THR A 84 -0.85 -7.23 -0.19
CA THR A 84 -2.01 -6.36 -0.46
C THR A 84 -3.29 -7.17 -0.61
N LEU A 85 -3.29 -8.22 -1.43
CA LEU A 85 -4.48 -9.07 -1.64
C LEU A 85 -4.92 -9.80 -0.37
N LYS A 86 -3.97 -10.16 0.51
CA LYS A 86 -4.27 -10.70 1.85
C LYS A 86 -4.84 -9.65 2.79
N ALA A 87 -4.31 -8.43 2.77
CA ALA A 87 -4.82 -7.34 3.59
C ALA A 87 -6.27 -6.97 3.25
N LEU A 88 -6.67 -7.18 2.00
CA LEU A 88 -8.04 -7.03 1.51
C LEU A 88 -8.94 -8.25 1.79
N GLY A 89 -8.37 -9.38 2.21
CA GLY A 89 -9.10 -10.63 2.45
C GLY A 89 -9.63 -11.31 1.18
N THR A 90 -9.15 -10.93 -0.01
CA THR A 90 -9.68 -11.43 -1.30
C THR A 90 -8.82 -12.53 -1.91
N GLY A 91 -7.49 -12.41 -1.83
CA GLY A 91 -6.57 -13.21 -2.65
C GLY A 91 -6.67 -12.89 -4.15
N LEU A 92 -5.94 -13.63 -4.99
CA LEU A 92 -5.98 -13.44 -6.46
C LEU A 92 -7.09 -14.29 -7.10
N VAL A 93 -8.35 -13.91 -6.88
CA VAL A 93 -9.54 -14.60 -7.42
C VAL A 93 -10.47 -13.64 -8.15
N GLY A 94 -11.36 -14.19 -8.99
CA GLY A 94 -12.35 -13.40 -9.73
C GLY A 94 -11.69 -12.33 -10.60
N ASP A 95 -12.05 -11.07 -10.38
CA ASP A 95 -11.57 -9.93 -11.16
C ASP A 95 -10.31 -9.25 -10.60
N MET A 96 -9.69 -9.81 -9.56
CA MET A 96 -8.42 -9.31 -9.05
C MET A 96 -7.31 -9.59 -10.06
N ARG A 97 -6.48 -8.58 -10.34
CA ARG A 97 -5.34 -8.67 -11.27
C ARG A 97 -4.06 -8.24 -10.58
N TRP A 98 -2.95 -8.85 -10.97
CA TRP A 98 -1.64 -8.47 -10.44
C TRP A 98 -1.26 -7.00 -10.74
N HIS A 99 -1.67 -6.50 -11.91
CA HIS A 99 -1.40 -5.14 -12.34
C HIS A 99 -2.21 -4.09 -11.58
N ASP A 100 -3.28 -4.50 -10.89
CA ASP A 100 -4.10 -3.61 -10.07
C ASP A 100 -3.39 -3.23 -8.76
N VAL A 101 -2.25 -3.84 -8.46
CA VAL A 101 -1.38 -3.50 -7.33
C VAL A 101 0.00 -3.16 -7.87
N GLU A 102 0.43 -1.91 -7.74
CA GLU A 102 1.74 -1.46 -8.17
C GLU A 102 2.56 -0.94 -6.99
N VAL A 103 3.83 -1.34 -6.91
CA VAL A 103 4.79 -0.78 -5.95
C VAL A 103 5.59 0.33 -6.60
N ILE A 104 5.35 1.56 -6.15
CA ILE A 104 6.12 2.74 -6.55
C ILE A 104 7.18 3.07 -5.51
N SER A 105 8.33 3.58 -5.94
CA SER A 105 9.39 4.06 -5.05
C SER A 105 9.56 5.56 -5.22
N ASN A 106 9.41 6.31 -4.13
CA ASN A 106 9.65 7.75 -4.14
C ASN A 106 11.17 8.05 -4.13
N PRO A 107 11.60 9.28 -4.47
CA PRO A 107 13.01 9.68 -4.40
C PRO A 107 13.66 9.48 -3.02
N SER A 108 12.86 9.48 -1.95
CA SER A 108 13.30 9.17 -0.58
C SER A 108 13.63 7.68 -0.35
N GLY A 109 13.33 6.81 -1.32
CA GLY A 109 13.48 5.36 -1.22
C GLY A 109 12.31 4.65 -0.51
N GLN A 110 11.35 5.39 0.04
CA GLN A 110 10.18 4.79 0.70
C GLN A 110 9.24 4.15 -0.35
N PRO A 111 8.85 2.87 -0.19
CA PRO A 111 7.93 2.21 -1.09
C PRO A 111 6.46 2.57 -0.76
N HIS A 112 5.65 2.75 -1.79
CA HIS A 112 4.21 2.98 -1.66
C HIS A 112 3.42 2.05 -2.60
N LEU A 113 2.16 1.82 -2.25
CA LEU A 113 1.22 1.09 -3.09
C LEU A 113 0.37 2.06 -3.89
N GLN A 114 0.26 1.79 -5.19
CA GLN A 114 -0.73 2.39 -6.07
C GLN A 114 -1.70 1.31 -6.50
N LEU A 115 -2.99 1.47 -6.16
CA LEU A 115 -4.02 0.52 -6.53
C LEU A 115 -4.83 1.04 -7.72
N SER A 116 -5.28 0.12 -8.57
CA SER A 116 -6.23 0.40 -9.65
C SER A 116 -7.24 -0.74 -9.79
N GLY A 117 -8.16 -0.63 -10.75
CA GLY A 117 -9.08 -1.71 -11.11
C GLY A 117 -9.91 -2.27 -9.95
N SER A 118 -10.07 -3.59 -9.94
CA SER A 118 -10.90 -4.30 -8.96
C SER A 118 -10.32 -4.22 -7.55
N VAL A 119 -8.99 -4.18 -7.43
CA VAL A 119 -8.30 -4.12 -6.14
C VAL A 119 -8.54 -2.76 -5.46
N ALA A 120 -8.46 -1.65 -6.22
CA ALA A 120 -8.79 -0.32 -5.69
C ALA A 120 -10.26 -0.23 -5.27
N ASN A 121 -11.17 -0.80 -6.07
CA ASN A 121 -12.60 -0.82 -5.72
C ASN A 121 -12.86 -1.56 -4.41
N CYS A 122 -12.20 -2.70 -4.20
CA CYS A 122 -12.30 -3.46 -2.95
C CYS A 122 -11.75 -2.66 -1.75
N ALA A 123 -10.56 -2.06 -1.89
CA ALA A 123 -9.98 -1.21 -0.84
C ALA A 123 -10.91 -0.05 -0.45
N ASN A 124 -11.53 0.60 -1.45
CA ASN A 124 -12.50 1.67 -1.24
C ASN A 124 -13.77 1.18 -0.52
N GLN A 125 -14.29 0.00 -0.89
CA GLN A 125 -15.44 -0.60 -0.23
C GLN A 125 -15.16 -0.97 1.23
N MET A 126 -13.91 -1.37 1.55
CA MET A 126 -13.46 -1.58 2.93
C MET A 126 -13.29 -0.26 3.71
N GLY A 127 -13.36 0.89 3.06
CA GLY A 127 -13.13 2.19 3.69
C GLY A 127 -11.66 2.50 3.94
N ALA A 128 -10.74 1.90 3.16
CA ALA A 128 -9.32 2.19 3.26
C ALA A 128 -9.03 3.65 2.87
N SER A 129 -8.49 4.41 3.81
CA SER A 129 -8.08 5.80 3.61
C SER A 129 -6.56 5.94 3.46
N GLN A 130 -5.79 4.96 3.95
CA GLN A 130 -4.34 4.94 3.84
C GLN A 130 -3.81 3.50 3.79
N MET A 131 -2.70 3.30 3.08
CA MET A 131 -2.01 2.02 2.98
C MET A 131 -0.55 2.21 3.38
N LEU A 132 -0.08 1.39 4.32
CA LEU A 132 1.31 1.35 4.74
C LEU A 132 1.96 0.10 4.14
N LEU A 133 3.13 0.28 3.53
CA LEU A 133 3.94 -0.79 2.97
C LEU A 133 5.31 -0.78 3.60
N SER A 134 5.79 -1.96 4.00
CA SER A 134 7.18 -2.19 4.38
C SER A 134 7.71 -3.40 3.62
N LEU A 135 8.93 -3.25 3.10
CA LEU A 135 9.63 -4.28 2.32
C LEU A 135 10.97 -4.57 2.98
N SER A 136 11.38 -5.83 2.97
CA SER A 136 12.73 -6.24 3.32
C SER A 136 13.14 -7.44 2.48
N HIS A 137 14.44 -7.65 2.31
CA HIS A 137 14.94 -8.84 1.64
C HIS A 137 16.32 -9.23 2.15
N THR A 138 16.65 -10.49 1.94
CA THR A 138 17.98 -11.08 2.09
C THR A 138 18.44 -11.56 0.71
N GLU A 139 19.49 -12.38 0.67
CA GLU A 139 19.87 -13.09 -0.54
C GLU A 139 18.80 -14.09 -1.01
N ASN A 140 18.07 -14.71 -0.08
CA ASN A 140 17.22 -15.87 -0.36
C ASN A 140 15.73 -15.55 -0.33
N TYR A 141 15.32 -14.58 0.47
CA TYR A 141 13.92 -14.24 0.70
C TYR A 141 13.65 -12.76 0.55
N ALA A 142 12.45 -12.41 0.08
CA ALA A 142 11.87 -11.08 0.17
C ALA A 142 10.56 -11.17 0.96
N ILE A 143 10.29 -10.17 1.79
CA ILE A 143 9.09 -10.07 2.60
C ILE A 143 8.42 -8.72 2.38
N ALA A 144 7.09 -8.71 2.39
CA ALA A 144 6.29 -7.50 2.39
C ALA A 144 5.23 -7.56 3.50
N ASN A 145 5.03 -6.43 4.17
CA ASN A 145 3.95 -6.22 5.12
C ASN A 145 3.10 -5.02 4.69
N VAL A 146 1.78 -5.22 4.67
CA VAL A 146 0.79 -4.23 4.27
C VAL A 146 -0.21 -4.03 5.40
N ILE A 147 -0.47 -2.77 5.75
CA ILE A 147 -1.50 -2.37 6.71
C ILE A 147 -2.45 -1.41 6.01
N LEU A 148 -3.74 -1.72 6.04
CA LEU A 148 -4.81 -0.84 5.58
C LEU A 148 -5.37 -0.09 6.79
N LEU A 149 -5.39 1.23 6.69
CA LEU A 149 -6.01 2.10 7.68
C LEU A 149 -7.32 2.65 7.12
N GLY A 150 -8.36 2.61 7.95
CA GLY A 150 -9.63 3.27 7.70
C GLY A 150 -9.82 4.42 8.69
N THR A 151 -10.84 5.24 8.43
CA THR A 151 -11.22 6.34 9.34
C THR A 151 -12.56 6.03 9.98
N THR A 152 -12.61 6.09 11.31
CA THR A 152 -13.88 6.07 12.04
C THR A 152 -14.26 7.48 12.47
N ASN A 153 -15.56 7.77 12.42
CA ASN A 153 -16.13 9.01 12.97
C ASN A 153 -16.34 8.90 14.48
#